data_AF-A0A7C4H815-F1
#
_entry.id   AF-A0A7C4H815-F1
#
_cell.length_a   1.000
_cell.length_b   1.000
_cell.length_c   1.000
_cell.angle_alpha   90.00
_cell.angle_beta   90.00
_cell.angle_gamma   90.00
#
_symmetry.space_group_name_H-M   'P 1'
#
loop_
_entity.id
_entity.type
_entity.pdbx_description
1 polymer ?
#
loop_
_entity_poly.entity_id
_entity_poly.type
_entity_poly.pdbx_seq_one_letter_code
_entity_poly.pdbx_strand_id
1 'polypeptide(L)'
;MNENGYLRAKRILWILKDHFPIPSLSDICRDPFKVLVRTIISQSTSETNTERAFNNLLNKIHVTLKNLAKAEIKDIEDALRIAGLHRNKQLFSRSSQKL
;
A
#
# COMPACT_ATOMS: atom_id res chain seq x y z
N MET A 1 6.06 -5.80 33.08
CA MET A 1 4.64 -5.68 32.66
C MET A 1 3.77 -6.20 33.80
N ASN A 2 2.73 -5.47 34.20
CA ASN A 2 1.81 -5.94 35.24
C ASN A 2 0.95 -7.11 34.72
N GLU A 3 0.72 -8.14 35.53
CA GLU A 3 -0.11 -9.31 35.13
C GLU A 3 -1.50 -8.89 34.63
N ASN A 4 -2.07 -7.86 35.27
CA ASN A 4 -3.38 -7.33 34.92
C ASN A 4 -3.41 -6.70 33.51
N GLY A 5 -2.32 -6.05 33.09
CA GLY A 5 -2.19 -5.49 31.74
C GLY A 5 -2.07 -6.58 30.67
N TYR A 6 -1.36 -7.66 30.97
CA TYR A 6 -1.23 -8.81 30.08
C TYR A 6 -2.58 -9.51 29.84
N LEU A 7 -3.35 -9.76 30.90
CA LEU A 7 -4.67 -10.39 30.80
C LEU A 7 -5.64 -9.52 30.00
N ARG A 8 -5.61 -8.20 30.19
CA ARG A 8 -6.41 -7.26 29.41
C ARG A 8 -6.02 -7.27 27.93
N ALA A 9 -4.72 -7.22 27.61
CA ALA A 9 -4.24 -7.29 26.24
C ALA A 9 -4.64 -8.59 25.54
N LYS A 10 -4.55 -9.73 26.24
CA LYS A 10 -5.02 -11.03 25.73
C LYS A 10 -6.51 -11.03 25.42
N ARG A 11 -7.33 -10.45 26.30
CA ARG A 11 -8.78 -10.37 26.09
C ARG A 11 -9.14 -9.46 24.91
N ILE A 12 -8.45 -8.32 24.77
CA ILE A 12 -8.61 -7.44 23.61
C ILE A 12 -8.24 -8.18 22.32
N LEU A 13 -7.10 -8.88 22.29
CA LEU A 13 -6.67 -9.64 21.12
C LEU A 13 -7.69 -10.73 20.74
N TRP A 14 -8.27 -11.41 21.74
CA TRP A 14 -9.28 -12.44 21.51
C TRP A 14 -10.55 -11.86 20.87
N ILE A 15 -11.08 -10.75 21.41
CA ILE A 15 -12.25 -10.05 20.84
C ILE A 15 -11.96 -9.60 19.40
N LEU A 16 -10.78 -9.04 19.13
CA LEU A 16 -10.40 -8.61 17.79
C LEU A 16 -10.35 -9.78 16.80
N LYS A 17 -9.79 -10.93 17.20
CA LYS A 17 -9.72 -12.12 16.34
C LYS A 17 -11.09 -12.75 16.06
N ASP A 18 -12.02 -12.64 17.00
CA ASP A 18 -13.38 -13.17 16.87
C ASP A 18 -14.22 -12.33 15.89
N HIS A 19 -14.10 -11.00 15.97
CA HIS A 19 -14.92 -10.08 15.17
C HIS A 19 -14.32 -9.68 13.82
N PHE A 20 -12.99 -9.69 13.69
CA PHE A 20 -12.33 -9.27 12.46
C PHE A 20 -11.64 -10.47 11.81
N PRO A 21 -12.08 -10.90 10.61
CA PRO A 21 -11.36 -11.93 9.88
C PRO A 21 -9.94 -11.42 9.65
N ILE A 22 -8.95 -12.20 10.06
CA ILE A 22 -7.56 -11.88 9.77
C ILE A 22 -7.44 -11.94 8.24
N PRO A 23 -7.17 -10.81 7.56
CA PRO A 23 -7.01 -10.85 6.12
C PRO A 23 -5.89 -11.83 5.82
N SER A 24 -6.10 -12.71 4.83
CA SER A 24 -5.00 -13.52 4.33
C SER A 24 -3.87 -12.56 4.01
N LEU A 25 -2.73 -12.70 4.70
CA LEU A 25 -1.50 -11.98 4.39
C LEU A 25 -1.13 -12.42 2.98
N SER A 26 -1.69 -11.73 1.99
CA SER A 26 -1.65 -12.11 0.59
C SER A 26 -0.20 -12.13 0.11
N ASP A 27 0.05 -12.60 -1.10
CA ASP A 27 1.40 -12.58 -1.69
C ASP A 27 2.03 -11.16 -1.68
N ILE A 28 1.22 -10.11 -1.51
CA ILE A 28 1.69 -8.74 -1.26
C ILE A 28 2.58 -8.68 -0.01
N CYS A 29 2.20 -9.30 1.11
CA CYS A 29 3.01 -9.31 2.34
C CYS A 29 4.33 -10.08 2.18
N ARG A 30 4.48 -10.90 1.14
CA ARG A 30 5.72 -11.65 0.86
C ARG A 30 6.72 -10.86 0.02
N ASP A 31 6.31 -9.76 -0.60
CA ASP A 31 7.16 -8.90 -1.44
C ASP A 31 7.33 -7.53 -0.77
N PRO A 32 8.46 -7.29 -0.07
CA PRO A 32 8.69 -6.04 0.67
C PRO A 32 8.57 -4.77 -0.20
N PHE A 33 8.88 -4.86 -1.50
CA PHE A 33 8.75 -3.72 -2.40
C PHE A 33 7.27 -3.41 -2.68
N LYS A 34 6.47 -4.44 -2.95
CA LYS A 34 5.01 -4.29 -3.10
C LYS A 34 4.36 -3.78 -1.82
N VAL A 35 4.80 -4.25 -0.65
CA VAL A 35 4.37 -3.70 0.64
C VAL A 35 4.68 -2.21 0.72
N LEU A 36 5.92 -1.80 0.43
CA LEU A 36 6.33 -0.40 0.48
C LEU A 36 5.47 0.49 -0.45
N VAL A 37 5.26 0.06 -1.70
CA VAL A 37 4.43 0.80 -2.66
C VAL A 37 2.99 0.94 -2.13
N ARG A 38 2.39 -0.14 -1.61
CA ARG A 38 1.04 -0.11 -1.03
C ARG A 38 0.96 0.82 0.19
N THR A 39 1.96 0.78 1.07
CA THR A 39 2.06 1.66 2.24
C THR A 39 2.17 3.13 1.84
N ILE A 40 2.91 3.45 0.79
CA ILE A 40 3.03 4.83 0.30
C ILE A 40 1.67 5.33 -0.20
N ILE A 41 0.92 4.51 -0.93
CA ILE A 41 -0.42 4.86 -1.42
C ILE A 41 -1.39 5.09 -0.25
N SER A 42 -1.36 4.23 0.77
CA SER A 42 -2.30 4.27 1.90
C SER A 42 -2.18 5.51 2.78
N GLN A 43 -1.05 6.22 2.75
CA GLN A 43 -0.87 7.47 3.51
C GLN A 43 -1.83 8.59 3.10
N SER A 44 -2.50 8.45 1.96
CA SER A 44 -3.27 9.53 1.33
C SER A 44 -4.75 9.20 1.10
N THR A 45 -5.18 7.97 1.39
CA THR A 45 -6.52 7.49 0.99
C THR A 45 -7.01 6.31 1.85
N SER A 46 -8.25 5.88 1.64
CA SER A 46 -8.83 4.73 2.36
C SER A 46 -8.22 3.40 1.92
N GLU A 47 -8.36 2.34 2.73
CA GLU A 47 -7.87 1.00 2.38
C GLU A 47 -8.47 0.48 1.06
N THR A 48 -9.77 0.70 0.84
CA THR A 48 -10.46 0.33 -0.40
C THR A 48 -9.86 1.05 -1.62
N ASN A 49 -9.53 2.33 -1.48
CA ASN A 49 -8.92 3.08 -2.58
C ASN A 49 -7.45 2.70 -2.79
N THR A 50 -6.75 2.35 -1.71
CA THR A 50 -5.37 1.84 -1.73
C THR A 50 -5.31 0.54 -2.50
N GLU A 51 -6.19 -0.41 -2.18
CA GLU A 51 -6.27 -1.69 -2.87
C GLU A 51 -6.57 -1.50 -4.36
N ARG A 52 -7.56 -0.67 -4.71
CA ARG A 52 -7.91 -0.39 -6.10
C ARG A 52 -6.76 0.26 -6.88
N ALA A 53 -6.10 1.27 -6.29
CA ALA A 53 -4.98 1.95 -6.93
C ALA A 53 -3.76 1.02 -7.09
N PHE A 54 -3.48 0.19 -6.08
CA PHE A 54 -2.41 -0.79 -6.14
C PHE A 54 -2.67 -1.88 -7.21
N ASN A 55 -3.89 -2.38 -7.31
CA ASN A 55 -4.29 -3.33 -8.36
C ASN A 55 -4.20 -2.71 -9.75
N ASN A 56 -4.57 -1.44 -9.91
CA ASN A 56 -4.39 -0.72 -11.17
C ASN A 56 -2.91 -0.63 -11.56
N LEU A 57 -2.01 -0.32 -10.60
CA LEU A 57 -0.56 -0.28 -10.85
C LEU A 57 -0.01 -1.66 -11.20
N LEU A 58 -0.43 -2.71 -10.50
CA LEU A 58 -0.05 -4.09 -10.80
C LEU A 58 -0.40 -4.45 -12.24
N ASN A 59 -1.65 -4.16 -12.65
CA ASN A 59 -2.14 -4.50 -13.98
C ASN A 59 -1.50 -3.67 -15.09
N LYS A 60 -1.23 -2.37 -14.85
CA LYS A 60 -0.65 -1.47 -15.87
C LYS A 60 0.83 -1.71 -16.10
N ILE A 61 1.63 -1.79 -15.04
CA ILE A 61 3.10 -1.75 -15.16
C ILE A 61 3.84 -2.91 -14.51
N HIS A 62 3.13 -3.83 -13.84
CA HIS A 62 3.73 -4.90 -13.02
C HIS A 62 4.71 -4.32 -11.98
N VAL A 63 4.22 -4.06 -10.76
CA VAL A 63 4.94 -3.36 -9.69
C VAL A 63 6.27 -4.05 -9.35
N THR A 64 7.33 -3.57 -9.99
CA THR A 64 8.73 -3.93 -9.81
C THR A 64 9.56 -2.64 -9.91
N LEU A 65 10.72 -2.59 -9.23
CA LEU A 65 11.63 -1.43 -9.29
C LEU A 65 11.92 -0.98 -10.73
N LYS A 66 12.28 -1.93 -11.60
CA LYS A 66 12.67 -1.67 -12.98
C LYS A 66 11.53 -1.09 -13.81
N ASN A 67 10.32 -1.67 -13.69
CA ASN A 67 9.19 -1.19 -14.48
C ASN A 67 8.70 0.16 -13.98
N LEU A 68 8.74 0.38 -12.67
CA LEU A 68 8.30 1.61 -12.07
C LEU A 68 9.25 2.78 -12.41
N ALA A 69 10.56 2.53 -12.48
CA ALA A 69 11.54 3.52 -12.95
C ALA A 69 11.41 3.85 -14.45
N LYS A 70 10.81 2.96 -15.25
CA LYS A 70 10.64 3.12 -16.71
C LYS A 70 9.22 3.51 -17.12
N ALA A 71 8.27 3.43 -16.20
CA ALA A 71 6.87 3.70 -16.49
C ALA A 71 6.66 5.16 -16.87
N GLU A 72 5.76 5.39 -17.83
CA GLU A 72 5.31 6.74 -18.15
C GLU A 72 4.57 7.32 -16.96
N ILE A 73 4.85 8.60 -16.65
CA ILE A 73 4.24 9.30 -15.50
C ILE A 73 2.72 9.22 -15.58
N LYS A 74 2.17 9.39 -16.78
CA LYS A 74 0.73 9.32 -17.04
C LYS A 74 0.13 7.96 -16.66
N ASP A 75 0.83 6.86 -16.90
CA ASP A 75 0.34 5.53 -16.53
C ASP A 75 0.25 5.34 -15.02
N ILE A 76 1.21 5.92 -14.29
CA ILE A 76 1.21 5.94 -12.83
C ILE A 76 0.08 6.83 -12.31
N GLU A 77 -0.07 8.04 -12.85
CA GLU A 77 -1.14 8.98 -12.47
C GLU A 77 -2.53 8.40 -12.70
N ASP A 78 -2.75 7.77 -13.85
CA ASP A 78 -4.01 7.11 -14.19
C ASP A 78 -4.32 5.96 -13.21
N ALA A 79 -3.32 5.16 -12.86
CA ALA A 79 -3.48 4.08 -11.89
C ALA A 79 -3.84 4.59 -10.48
N LEU A 80 -3.23 5.71 -10.09
CA LEU A 80 -3.38 6.34 -8.78
C LEU A 80 -4.57 7.31 -8.69
N ARG A 81 -5.30 7.54 -9.78
CA ARG A 81 -6.40 8.52 -9.84
C ARG A 81 -7.48 8.27 -8.79
N ILE A 82 -7.84 7.00 -8.58
CA ILE A 82 -8.86 6.59 -7.60
C ILE A 82 -8.43 6.83 -6.14
N ALA A 83 -7.12 6.90 -5.87
CA ALA A 83 -6.59 7.25 -4.56
C ALA A 83 -6.60 8.77 -4.29
N GLY A 84 -7.04 9.60 -5.25
CA GLY A 84 -6.95 11.06 -5.12
C GLY A 84 -5.52 11.61 -5.30
N LEU A 85 -4.58 10.75 -5.69
CA LEU A 85 -3.15 11.05 -5.79
C LEU A 85 -2.73 11.71 -7.11
N HIS A 86 -3.63 11.79 -8.10
CA HIS A 86 -3.35 12.32 -9.44
C HIS A 86 -2.98 13.82 -9.50
N ARG A 87 -3.13 14.60 -8.42
CA ARG A 87 -2.86 16.05 -8.44
C ARG A 87 -1.94 16.60 -7.35
N ASN A 88 -1.78 15.92 -6.20
CA ASN A 88 -1.23 16.58 -5.00
C ASN A 88 0.13 16.08 -4.51
N LYS A 89 0.69 14.99 -5.03
CA LYS A 89 2.09 14.62 -4.74
C LYS A 89 2.67 13.93 -5.98
N GLN A 90 3.67 14.55 -6.59
CA GLN A 90 4.49 13.90 -7.61
C GLN A 90 5.30 12.78 -6.92
N LEU A 91 4.71 11.59 -6.80
CA LEU A 91 5.33 10.43 -6.16
C LEU A 91 6.61 9.97 -6.88
N PHE A 92 6.70 10.25 -8.18
CA PHE A 92 7.79 9.84 -9.06
C PHE A 92 8.19 10.98 -10.00
N SER A 93 8.31 12.20 -9.48
CA SER A 93 8.89 13.29 -10.28
C SER A 93 10.27 12.84 -10.79
N ARG A 94 10.45 12.85 -12.12
CA ARG A 94 11.73 12.52 -12.78
C ARG A 94 12.75 13.62 -12.47
N SER A 95 13.32 13.62 -11.28
CA SER A 95 14.40 14.54 -10.89
C SER A 95 15.80 13.92 -11.04
N SER A 96 15.98 12.88 -11.87
CA SER A 96 17.31 12.36 -12.22
C SER A 96 17.36 11.70 -13.61
N GLN A 97 17.33 12.52 -14.65
CA GLN A 97 17.97 12.24 -15.93
C GLN A 97 18.90 13.42 -16.27
N LYS A 98 19.92 13.62 -15.43
CA LYS A 98 21.13 14.39 -15.72
C LYS A 98 22.25 13.86 -14.83
N LEU A 99 22.76 12.68 -15.15
CA LEU A 99 24.13 12.25 -14.87
C LEU A 99 24.57 11.39 -16.06
#